data_AF-A0A521G6Y2-F1
#
_entry.id   AF-A0A521G6Y2-F1
#
_cell.length_a   1.000
_cell.length_b   1.000
_cell.length_c   1.000
_cell.angle_alpha   90.00
_cell.angle_beta   90.00
_cell.angle_gamma   90.00
#
_symmetry.space_group_name_H-M   'P 1'
#
loop_
_entity.id
_entity.type
_entity.pdbx_description
1 polymer ?
#
loop_
_entity_poly.entity_id
_entity_poly.type
_entity_poly.pdbx_seq_one_letter_code
_entity_poly.pdbx_strand_id
1 'polypeptide(L)'
;MNAIFHNLLLVSLLLLAHFSFSHPPDSTQTPLRIGGGVTLTNNGISLIPTFTLGKPAVMFDLAVSGKRHSFEPQFRFSLEGKPWTLLF
;
A
#
# COMPACT_ATOMS: atom_id res chain seq x y z
N MET A 1 -55.54 2.34 -20.30
CA MET A 1 -55.01 1.82 -19.02
C MET A 1 -53.79 0.90 -19.20
N ASN A 2 -53.78 0.05 -20.24
CA ASN A 2 -52.71 -0.94 -20.44
C ASN A 2 -51.33 -0.32 -20.75
N ALA A 3 -51.23 0.72 -21.58
CA ALA A 3 -49.93 1.30 -21.95
C ALA A 3 -49.16 1.93 -20.77
N ILE A 4 -49.87 2.58 -19.84
CA ILE A 4 -49.28 3.19 -18.63
C ILE A 4 -48.73 2.10 -17.70
N PHE A 5 -49.47 1.00 -17.55
CA PHE A 5 -49.04 -0.14 -16.75
C PHE A 5 -47.78 -0.82 -17.31
N HIS A 6 -47.68 -1.00 -18.63
CA HIS A 6 -46.49 -1.57 -19.27
C HIS A 6 -45.27 -0.65 -19.11
N ASN A 7 -45.45 0.66 -19.24
CA ASN A 7 -44.36 1.62 -19.03
C ASN A 7 -43.88 1.63 -17.57
N LEU A 8 -44.79 1.52 -16.60
CA LEU A 8 -44.45 1.44 -15.19
C LEU A 8 -43.66 0.15 -14.88
N LEU A 9 -44.09 -0.97 -15.46
CA LEU A 9 -43.40 -2.26 -15.35
C LEU A 9 -41.98 -2.20 -15.94
N LEU A 10 -41.83 -1.58 -17.11
CA LEU A 10 -40.54 -1.40 -17.77
C LEU A 10 -39.58 -0.57 -16.92
N VAL A 11 -40.05 0.54 -16.35
CA VAL A 11 -39.25 1.40 -15.46
C VAL A 11 -38.85 0.64 -14.19
N SER A 12 -39.76 -0.14 -13.60
CA SER A 12 -39.44 -0.98 -12.44
C SER A 12 -38.37 -2.03 -12.76
N LEU A 13 -38.42 -2.64 -13.94
CA LEU A 13 -37.42 -3.61 -14.40
C LEU A 13 -36.04 -2.96 -14.60
N LEU A 14 -36.00 -1.75 -15.17
CA LEU A 14 -34.76 -0.99 -15.35
C LEU A 14 -34.14 -0.58 -14.01
N LEU A 15 -34.96 -0.17 -13.03
CA LEU A 15 -34.50 0.16 -11.69
C LEU A 15 -33.91 -1.05 -10.95
N LEU A 16 -34.48 -2.25 -11.15
CA LEU A 16 -33.98 -3.48 -10.54
C LEU A 16 -32.66 -3.95 -11.16
N ALA A 17 -32.39 -3.63 -12.44
CA ALA A 17 -31.15 -3.99 -13.11
C ALA A 17 -29.90 -3.32 -12.51
N HIS A 18 -30.06 -2.15 -11.88
CA HIS A 18 -28.95 -1.42 -11.24
C HIS A 18 -28.45 -2.06 -9.93
N PHE A 19 -29.17 -3.02 -9.35
CA PHE A 19 -28.78 -3.69 -8.10
C PHE A 19 -27.88 -4.92 -8.30
N SER A 20 -27.42 -5.20 -9.52
CA SER A 20 -26.59 -6.37 -9.81
C SER A 20 -25.10 -6.06 -9.64
N PHE A 21 -24.61 -6.16 -8.40
CA PHE A 21 -23.18 -6.19 -8.06
C PHE A 21 -22.86 -7.48 -7.29
N SER A 22 -22.58 -8.58 -8.00
CA SER A 22 -22.39 -9.91 -7.39
C SER A 22 -21.06 -10.60 -7.74
N HIS A 23 -20.09 -9.92 -8.35
CA HIS A 23 -18.80 -10.57 -8.59
C HIS A 23 -17.93 -10.50 -7.33
N PRO A 24 -17.54 -11.63 -6.71
CA PRO A 24 -16.54 -11.62 -5.65
C PRO A 24 -15.21 -11.10 -6.20
N PRO A 25 -14.35 -10.47 -5.38
CA PRO A 25 -13.00 -10.15 -5.80
C PRO A 25 -12.31 -11.41 -6.35
N ASP A 26 -11.78 -11.33 -7.57
CA ASP A 26 -11.07 -12.44 -8.22
C ASP A 26 -9.89 -12.85 -7.32
N SER A 27 -9.82 -14.14 -6.97
CA SER A 27 -8.80 -14.70 -6.07
C SER A 27 -7.37 -14.62 -6.64
N THR A 28 -7.23 -14.32 -7.93
CA THR A 28 -5.93 -14.07 -8.58
C THR A 28 -5.43 -12.63 -8.42
N GLN A 29 -6.25 -11.74 -7.83
CA GLN A 29 -5.86 -10.40 -7.44
C GLN A 29 -4.96 -10.47 -6.21
N THR A 30 -3.67 -10.20 -6.40
CA THR A 30 -2.76 -9.93 -5.29
C THR A 30 -2.94 -8.46 -4.90
N PRO A 31 -3.54 -8.16 -3.74
CA PRO A 31 -3.69 -6.77 -3.32
C PRO A 31 -2.32 -6.13 -3.14
N LEU A 32 -2.23 -4.85 -3.46
CA LEU A 32 -1.05 -4.06 -3.13
C LEU A 32 -0.90 -4.02 -1.61
N ARG A 33 0.26 -4.44 -1.10
CA ARG A 33 0.61 -4.40 0.31
C ARG A 33 1.59 -3.26 0.53
N ILE A 34 1.25 -2.38 1.47
CA ILE A 34 2.11 -1.28 1.90
C ILE A 34 2.35 -1.46 3.39
N GLY A 35 3.61 -1.36 3.79
CA GLY A 35 4.06 -1.42 5.16
C GLY A 35 5.30 -0.57 5.37
N GLY A 36 5.74 -0.51 6.61
CA GLY A 36 6.96 0.21 6.96
C GLY A 36 7.24 0.12 8.45
N GLY A 37 8.40 0.62 8.83
CA GLY A 37 8.90 0.62 10.19
C GLY A 37 9.70 1.88 10.47
N VAL A 38 9.74 2.25 11.75
CA VAL A 38 10.63 3.32 12.22
C VAL A 38 11.47 2.76 13.36
N THR A 39 12.78 2.87 13.21
CA THR A 39 13.73 2.37 14.21
C THR A 39 14.53 3.53 14.76
N LEU A 40 14.54 3.66 16.09
CA LEU A 40 15.43 4.57 16.82
C LEU A 40 16.53 3.76 17.49
N THR A 41 17.78 4.12 17.24
CA THR A 41 18.94 3.44 17.83
C THR A 41 19.92 4.45 18.42
N ASN A 42 20.57 4.06 19.52
CA ASN A 42 21.69 4.81 20.08
C ASN A 42 23.00 4.57 19.31
N ASN A 43 23.06 3.51 18.51
CA ASN A 43 24.20 3.19 17.65
C ASN A 43 23.70 2.78 16.26
N GLY A 44 23.89 3.64 15.27
CA GLY A 44 23.63 3.31 13.87
C GLY A 44 24.64 2.28 13.36
N ILE A 45 24.25 1.01 13.33
CA ILE A 45 25.04 -0.12 12.82
C ILE A 45 24.46 -0.55 11.47
N SER A 46 25.31 -1.05 10.58
CA SER A 46 24.87 -1.65 9.32
C SER A 46 25.55 -2.99 9.08
N LEU A 47 24.91 -3.82 8.25
CA LEU A 47 25.48 -5.08 7.77
C LEU A 47 26.78 -4.85 6.99
N ILE A 48 26.86 -3.77 6.21
CA ILE A 48 28.08 -3.37 5.52
C ILE A 48 28.91 -2.53 6.50
N PRO A 49 30.11 -2.98 6.92
CA PRO A 49 30.86 -2.31 7.98
C PRO A 49 31.22 -0.85 7.67
N THR A 50 31.54 -0.54 6.41
CA THR A 50 31.85 0.83 5.95
C THR A 50 30.66 1.77 6.05
N PHE A 51 29.44 1.24 6.11
CA PHE A 51 28.22 1.98 6.37
C PHE A 51 27.84 1.85 7.85
N THR A 52 28.77 1.93 8.79
CA THR A 52 28.46 2.06 10.24
C THR A 52 28.66 3.52 10.69
N LEU A 53 27.69 4.09 11.41
CA LEU A 53 27.69 5.49 11.83
C LEU A 53 28.31 5.62 13.22
N GLY A 54 28.04 4.65 14.10
CA GLY A 54 28.51 4.66 15.49
C GLY A 54 27.91 5.80 16.34
N LYS A 55 26.82 6.42 15.88
CA LYS A 55 26.09 7.49 16.58
C LYS A 55 24.59 7.21 16.62
N PRO A 56 23.84 7.91 17.49
CA PRO A 56 22.39 7.81 17.51
C PRO A 56 21.77 8.14 16.14
N ALA A 57 20.83 7.30 15.71
CA ALA A 57 20.24 7.36 14.38
C ALA A 57 18.76 6.98 14.40
N VAL A 58 18.05 7.50 13.41
CA VAL A 58 16.69 7.08 13.06
C VAL A 58 16.71 6.44 11.66
N MET A 59 15.96 5.36 11.50
CA MET A 59 15.81 4.65 10.24
C MET A 59 14.33 4.53 9.90
N PHE A 60 13.99 4.77 8.64
CA PHE A 60 12.66 4.60 8.08
C PHE A 60 12.71 3.50 7.04
N ASP A 61 11.99 2.43 7.30
CA ASP A 61 11.81 1.28 6.42
C ASP A 61 10.46 1.43 5.72
N LEU A 62 10.43 1.29 4.40
CA LEU A 62 9.19 1.21 3.64
C LEU A 62 9.16 -0.13 2.92
N ALA A 63 7.96 -0.69 2.76
CA ALA A 63 7.75 -1.91 1.99
C ALA A 63 6.50 -1.77 1.14
N VAL A 64 6.67 -1.82 -0.17
CA VAL A 64 5.58 -1.83 -1.15
C VAL A 64 5.70 -3.11 -1.96
N SER A 65 4.72 -3.99 -1.88
CA SER A 65 4.71 -5.27 -2.61
C SER A 65 3.38 -5.50 -3.33
N GLY A 66 3.48 -5.87 -4.61
CA GLY A 66 2.38 -6.33 -5.43
C GLY A 66 2.63 -7.75 -5.94
N LYS A 67 1.99 -8.12 -7.07
CA LYS A 67 2.07 -9.48 -7.62
C LYS A 67 3.49 -9.94 -7.99
N ARG A 68 4.23 -9.04 -8.64
CA ARG A 68 5.50 -9.33 -9.33
C ARG A 68 6.61 -8.34 -9.00
N HIS A 69 6.26 -7.27 -8.30
CA HIS A 69 7.18 -6.19 -7.97
C HIS A 69 7.12 -5.94 -6.47
N SER A 70 8.29 -5.80 -5.87
CA SER A 70 8.48 -5.33 -4.53
C SER A 70 9.51 -4.21 -4.54
N PHE A 71 9.33 -3.24 -3.67
CA PHE A 71 10.25 -2.13 -3.48
C PHE A 71 10.32 -1.84 -1.98
N GLU A 72 11.51 -1.97 -1.41
CA GLU A 72 11.74 -1.92 0.03
C GLU A 72 12.87 -0.94 0.39
N PRO A 73 12.67 0.38 0.18
CA PRO A 73 13.70 1.35 0.45
C PRO A 73 13.87 1.60 1.95
N GLN A 74 15.10 1.93 2.33
CA GLN A 74 15.43 2.32 3.69
C GLN A 74 16.17 3.66 3.71
N PHE A 75 15.65 4.58 4.51
CA PHE A 75 16.20 5.91 4.71
C PHE A 75 16.81 6.00 6.10
N ARG A 76 18.10 6.32 6.20
CA ARG A 76 18.80 6.40 7.47
C ARG A 76 19.36 7.81 7.71
N PHE A 77 19.09 8.34 8.89
CA PHE A 77 19.56 9.65 9.32
C PHE A 77 20.22 9.55 10.70
N SER A 78 21.29 10.31 10.90
CA SER A 78 21.75 10.59 12.26
C SER A 78 20.68 11.42 13.00
N LEU A 79 20.61 11.31 14.33
CA LEU A 79 19.76 12.19 15.12
C LEU A 79 20.25 13.65 15.15
N GLU A 80 21.45 13.91 14.61
CA GLU A 80 21.93 15.26 14.28
C GLU A 80 21.27 15.83 13.01
N GLY A 81 20.35 15.09 12.37
CA GLY A 81 19.62 15.50 11.16
C GLY A 81 20.38 15.28 9.85
N LYS A 82 21.60 14.72 9.90
CA LYS A 82 22.39 14.45 8.69
C LYS A 82 21.96 13.12 8.06
N PRO A 83 21.65 13.08 6.74
CA PRO A 83 21.42 11.82 6.04
C PRO A 83 22.71 11.00 6.05
N TRP A 84 22.54 9.69 6.15
CA TRP A 84 23.67 8.78 6.30
C TRP A 84 23.72 7.73 5.19
N THR A 85 22.61 7.04 4.94
CA THR A 85 22.53 6.01 3.89
C THR A 85 21.11 5.91 3.37
N LEU A 86 21.01 5.67 2.06
CA LEU A 86 19.79 5.36 1.34
C LEU A 86 20.00 4.01 0.66
N LEU A 87 19.17 3.02 0.98
CA LEU A 87 19.21 1.68 0.40
C LEU A 87 17.89 1.44 -0.35
N PHE A 88 17.96 0.71 -1.47
CA PHE A 88 16.84 0.39 -2.36
C PHE A 88 17.02 -0.97 -3.01
#